data_AF-A0A1C7GTC4-F1
#
_entry.id   AF-A0A1C7GTC4-F1
#
_cell.length_a   1.000
_cell.length_b   1.000
_cell.length_c   1.000
_cell.angle_alpha   90.00
_cell.angle_beta   90.00
_cell.angle_gamma   90.00
#
_symmetry.space_group_name_H-M   'P 1'
#
loop_
_entity.id
_entity.type
_entity.pdbx_description
1 polymer ?
#
loop_
_entity_poly.entity_id
_entity_poly.type
_entity_poly.pdbx_seq_one_letter_code
_entity_poly.pdbx_strand_id
1 'polypeptide(L)'
;MTWQIVKIIAIVSMTLDHASKTFLTQQLLVENLGMSLTVSFWLLHAMEALGRIAFPLYAFGIAQGCTYTKSRGKFLLRLLLFYGLSQWIGPLEINWDNAMP
;
A
#
# COMPACT_ATOMS: atom_id res chain seq x y z
N MET A 1 10.43 19.09 10.73
CA MET A 1 10.53 17.73 10.16
C MET A 1 11.31 17.81 8.85
N THR A 2 12.48 17.17 8.75
CA THR A 2 13.24 17.17 7.50
C THR A 2 12.51 16.31 6.46
N TRP A 3 12.42 16.81 5.24
CA TRP A 3 11.74 16.17 4.10
C TRP A 3 12.10 14.69 3.86
N GLN A 4 13.31 14.28 4.26
CA GLN A 4 13.77 12.89 4.20
C GLN A 4 12.95 11.96 5.09
N ILE A 5 12.54 12.41 6.28
CA ILE A 5 11.76 11.60 7.23
C ILE A 5 10.38 11.29 6.64
N VAL A 6 9.73 12.28 6.02
CA VAL A 6 8.41 12.09 5.39
C VAL A 6 8.47 11.07 4.25
N LYS A 7 9.54 11.10 3.46
CA LYS A 7 9.77 10.11 2.39
C LYS A 7 9.95 8.70 2.95
N ILE A 8 10.75 8.53 3.99
CA ILE A 8 10.97 7.23 4.62
C ILE A 8 9.66 6.69 5.18
N ILE A 9 8.90 7.51 5.90
CA ILE A 9 7.60 7.11 6.44
C ILE A 9 6.63 6.72 5.31
N ALA A 10 6.62 7.46 4.19
CA ALA A 10 5.77 7.13 3.04
C ALA A 10 6.14 5.76 2.44
N ILE A 11 7.42 5.49 2.21
CA ILE A 11 7.90 4.22 1.65
C ILE A 11 7.56 3.07 2.61
N VAL A 12 7.89 3.21 3.89
CA VAL A 12 7.63 2.18 4.92
C VAL A 12 6.14 1.91 5.06
N SER A 13 5.31 2.95 5.09
CA SER A 13 3.85 2.82 5.22
C SER A 13 3.23 2.12 4.01
N MET A 14 3.70 2.41 2.79
CA MET A 14 3.22 1.76 1.56
C MET A 14 3.67 0.30 1.48
N THR A 15 4.91 -0.02 1.86
CA THR A 15 5.38 -1.41 1.91
C THR A 15 4.63 -2.22 2.97
N LEU A 16 4.29 -1.61 4.10
CA LEU A 16 3.48 -2.26 5.14
C LEU A 16 2.04 -2.49 4.69
N ASP A 17 1.42 -1.56 3.93
CA ASP A 17 0.08 -1.75 3.35
C ASP A 17 0.03 -2.95 2.41
N HIS A 18 1.03 -3.10 1.53
CA HIS A 18 1.11 -4.24 0.63
C HIS A 18 1.52 -5.53 1.36
N ALA A 19 2.52 -5.48 2.26
CA ALA A 19 2.94 -6.65 3.03
C ALA A 19 1.81 -7.18 3.92
N SER A 20 0.99 -6.31 4.51
CA SER A 20 -0.17 -6.75 5.28
C SER A 20 -1.21 -7.45 4.40
N LYS A 21 -1.55 -6.91 3.22
CA LYS A 21 -2.50 -7.56 2.31
C LYS A 21 -1.96 -8.85 1.66
N THR A 22 -0.65 -8.95 1.42
CA THR A 22 -0.03 -10.11 0.75
C THR A 22 0.41 -11.20 1.73
N PHE A 23 1.02 -10.84 2.87
CA PHE A 23 1.56 -11.80 3.84
C PHE A 23 0.65 -12.02 5.04
N LEU A 24 -0.05 -10.99 5.54
CA LEU A 24 -1.01 -11.15 6.65
C LEU A 24 -2.39 -11.48 6.09
N THR A 25 -2.63 -12.76 5.82
CA THR A 25 -3.97 -13.25 5.56
C THR A 25 -4.61 -13.71 6.87
N GLN A 26 -5.94 -13.57 6.98
CA GLN A 26 -6.69 -14.02 8.16
C GLN A 26 -6.45 -15.51 8.44
N GLN A 27 -6.28 -16.29 7.37
CA GLN A 27 -5.96 -17.71 7.43
C GLN A 27 -4.58 -17.97 8.06
N LEU A 28 -3.55 -17.21 7.67
CA LEU A 28 -2.22 -17.33 8.26
C LEU A 28 -2.22 -16.98 9.75
N LEU A 29 -2.95 -15.95 10.18
CA LEU A 29 -3.01 -15.55 11.60
C LEU A 29 -3.75 -16.55 12.49
N VAL A 30 -4.82 -17.15 11.99
CA VAL A 30 -5.63 -18.10 12.77
C VAL A 30 -4.96 -19.49 12.77
N GLU A 31 -4.45 -19.95 11.63
CA GLU A 31 -3.88 -21.30 11.49
C GLU A 31 -2.42 -21.41 11.99
N ASN A 32 -1.56 -20.43 11.70
CA ASN A 32 -0.13 -20.53 12.07
C ASN A 32 0.19 -19.91 13.43
N LEU A 33 -0.53 -18.85 13.83
CA LEU A 33 -0.29 -18.15 15.10
C LEU A 33 -1.31 -18.54 16.18
N GLY A 34 -2.31 -19.37 15.86
CA GLY A 34 -3.34 -19.82 16.80
C GLY A 34 -4.19 -18.67 17.37
N MET A 35 -4.26 -17.55 16.65
CA MET A 35 -4.88 -16.31 17.14
C MET A 35 -6.41 -16.41 17.02
N SER A 36 -7.14 -15.93 18.03
CA SER A 36 -8.60 -15.87 17.98
C SER A 36 -9.09 -15.02 16.81
N LEU A 37 -10.20 -15.43 16.18
CA LEU A 37 -10.81 -14.77 15.02
C LEU A 37 -11.07 -13.28 15.25
N THR A 38 -11.45 -12.91 16.47
CA THR A 38 -11.69 -11.50 16.84
C THR A 38 -10.39 -10.71 16.87
N VAL A 39 -9.32 -11.28 17.45
CA VAL A 39 -8.02 -10.60 17.58
C VAL A 39 -7.35 -10.46 16.21
N SER A 40 -7.39 -11.50 15.38
CA SER A 40 -6.86 -11.44 14.02
C SER A 40 -7.61 -10.42 13.16
N PHE A 41 -8.93 -10.33 13.28
CA PHE A 41 -9.74 -9.33 12.60
C PHE A 41 -9.35 -7.90 12.98
N TRP A 42 -9.26 -7.58 14.28
CA TRP A 42 -8.87 -6.25 14.74
C TRP A 42 -7.43 -5.89 14.34
N LEU A 43 -6.50 -6.86 14.37
CA LEU A 43 -5.12 -6.64 13.97
C LEU A 43 -4.99 -6.34 12.48
N LEU A 44 -5.68 -7.09 11.62
CA LEU A 44 -5.72 -6.82 10.18
C LEU A 44 -6.33 -5.45 9.90
N HIS A 45 -7.44 -5.12 10.55
CA HIS A 45 -8.10 -3.83 10.37
C HIS A 45 -7.21 -2.65 10.81
N ALA A 46 -6.43 -2.83 11.89
CA ALA A 46 -5.46 -1.83 12.32
C ALA A 46 -4.31 -1.66 11.31
N MET A 47 -3.78 -2.77 10.75
CA MET A 47 -2.74 -2.72 9.72
C MET A 47 -3.24 -2.04 8.43
N GLU A 48 -4.46 -2.33 8.00
CA GLU A 48 -5.10 -1.66 6.87
C GLU A 48 -5.30 -0.16 7.12
N ALA A 49 -5.72 0.23 8.34
CA ALA A 49 -5.88 1.63 8.71
C ALA A 49 -4.54 2.39 8.66
N LEU A 50 -3.45 1.76 9.11
CA LEU A 50 -2.10 2.32 9.01
C LEU A 50 -1.64 2.43 7.55
N GLY A 51 -1.98 1.45 6.71
CA GLY A 51 -1.67 1.46 5.29
C GLY A 51 -2.38 2.59 4.52
N ARG A 52 -3.62 2.94 4.90
CA ARG A 52 -4.36 4.07 4.29
C ARG A 52 -3.69 5.42 4.47
N ILE A 53 -2.82 5.59 5.48
CA ILE A 53 -2.06 6.83 5.72
C ILE A 53 -0.91 6.99 4.72
N ALA A 54 -0.46 5.91 4.07
CA ALA A 54 0.58 5.96 3.03
C ALA A 54 0.16 6.85 1.85
N PHE A 55 -1.10 6.74 1.42
CA PHE A 55 -1.64 7.47 0.27
C PHE A 55 -1.57 9.00 0.42
N PRO A 56 -2.13 9.62 1.48
CA PRO A 56 -2.04 11.06 1.66
C PRO A 56 -0.59 11.55 1.86
N LEU A 57 0.29 10.73 2.45
CA LEU A 57 1.72 11.06 2.55
C LEU A 57 2.40 11.12 1.18
N TYR A 58 2.10 10.16 0.30
CA TYR A 58 2.59 10.16 -1.08
C TYR A 58 2.02 11.33 -1.88
N ALA A 59 0.73 11.63 -1.73
CA ALA A 59 0.09 12.77 -2.39
C ALA A 59 0.72 14.11 -1.96
N PHE A 60 0.97 14.28 -0.66
CA PHE A 60 1.72 15.43 -0.13
C PHE A 60 3.15 15.48 -0.69
N GLY A 61 3.81 14.32 -0.78
CA GLY A 61 5.14 14.16 -1.37
C GLY A 61 5.21 14.64 -2.83
N ILE A 62 4.23 14.23 -3.62
CA ILE A 62 4.03 14.64 -5.02
C ILE A 62 3.75 16.15 -5.11
N ALA A 63 2.85 16.67 -4.26
CA ALA A 63 2.51 18.09 -4.25
C ALA A 63 3.73 18.96 -3.93
N GLN A 64 4.51 18.62 -2.91
CA GLN A 64 5.73 19.33 -2.58
C GLN A 64 6.78 19.20 -3.71
N GLY A 65 6.95 18.02 -4.32
CA GLY A 65 7.80 17.83 -5.49
C GLY A 65 7.40 18.68 -6.70
N CYS A 66 6.10 18.83 -6.94
CA CYS A 66 5.53 19.67 -8.00
C CYS A 66 5.72 21.17 -7.76
N THR A 67 5.73 21.61 -6.50
CA THR A 67 5.97 23.02 -6.13
C THR A 67 7.41 23.43 -6.37
N TYR A 68 8.38 22.52 -6.14
CA TYR A 68 9.81 22.81 -6.31
C TYR A 68 10.36 22.46 -7.72
N THR A 69 9.62 21.75 -8.56
CA THR A 69 10.11 21.32 -9.89
C THR A 69 9.55 22.19 -11.02
N LYS A 70 10.43 22.75 -11.86
CA LYS A 70 10.10 23.66 -12.97
C LYS A 70 9.30 22.99 -14.11
N SER A 71 9.36 21.66 -14.27
CA SER A 71 8.66 20.91 -15.33
C SER A 71 7.71 19.82 -14.80
N ARG A 72 6.46 20.20 -14.53
CA ARG A 72 5.41 19.32 -13.95
C ARG A 72 5.04 18.12 -14.84
N GLY A 73 5.11 18.27 -16.16
CA GLY A 73 4.75 17.22 -17.12
C GLY A 73 5.67 16.00 -17.11
N LYS A 74 7.00 16.19 -16.99
CA LYS A 74 7.97 15.08 -16.92
C LYS A 74 7.85 14.27 -15.61
N PHE A 75 7.36 14.92 -14.55
CA PHE A 75 7.13 14.28 -13.26
C PHE A 75 5.88 13.39 -13.28
N LEU A 76 4.79 13.91 -13.83
CA LEU A 76 3.55 13.13 -14.03
C LEU A 76 3.76 11.93 -14.95
N LEU A 77 4.58 12.06 -16.01
CA LEU A 77 4.91 10.94 -16.88
C LEU A 77 5.62 9.79 -16.13
N ARG A 78 6.56 10.11 -15.23
CA ARG A 78 7.22 9.10 -14.39
C ARG A 78 6.25 8.41 -13.43
N LEU A 79 5.25 9.15 -12.91
CA LEU A 79 4.22 8.58 -12.04
C LEU A 79 3.27 7.66 -12.82
N LEU A 80 2.86 8.04 -14.03
CA LEU A 80 2.03 7.23 -14.92
C LEU A 80 2.72 5.92 -15.34
N LEU A 81 4.03 5.98 -15.63
CA LEU A 81 4.82 4.80 -15.91
C LEU A 81 4.87 3.84 -14.71
N PHE A 82 5.01 4.38 -13.50
CA PHE A 82 5.02 3.58 -12.28
C PHE A 82 3.67 2.91 -12.01
N TYR A 83 2.57 3.65 -12.22
CA TYR A 83 1.21 3.10 -12.12
C TYR A 83 0.96 1.97 -13.13
N GLY A 84 1.36 2.17 -14.40
CA GLY A 84 1.23 1.14 -15.44
C GLY A 84 1.99 -0.15 -15.09
N LEU A 85 3.21 -0.02 -14.57
CA LEU A 85 3.99 -1.17 -14.08
C LEU A 85 3.34 -1.87 -12.88
N SER A 86 2.79 -1.09 -11.94
CA SER A 86 2.09 -1.64 -10.78
C SER A 86 0.82 -2.40 -11.18
N GLN A 87 0.08 -1.90 -12.18
CA GLN A 87 -1.17 -2.52 -12.62
C GLN A 87 -0.93 -3.75 -13.48
N TRP A 88 0.20 -3.84 -14.18
CA TRP A 88 0.58 -5.04 -14.95
C TRP A 88 0.85 -6.26 -14.06
N ILE A 89 1.30 -6.05 -12.81
CA ILE A 89 1.65 -7.15 -11.89
C ILE A 89 0.45 -7.68 -11.08
N GLY A 90 -0.58 -6.85 -10.89
CA GLY A 90 -1.79 -7.20 -10.16
C GLY A 90 -2.74 -8.26 -10.75
N PRO A 91 -2.85 -8.52 -12.07
CA PRO A 91 -3.95 -9.33 -12.60
C PRO A 91 -3.68 -10.84 -12.66
N LEU A 92 -2.54 -11.34 -12.15
CA LEU A 92 -2.16 -12.74 -12.41
C LEU A 92 -2.76 -13.80 -11.48
N GLU A 93 -3.52 -13.42 -10.45
CA GLU A 93 -4.27 -14.34 -9.59
C GLU A 93 -5.54 -13.64 -9.11
N ILE A 94 -6.68 -13.84 -9.78
CA ILE A 94 -7.97 -14.20 -9.16
C ILE A 94 -8.88 -14.73 -10.29
N ASN A 95 -9.17 -16.03 -10.26
CA ASN A 95 -10.29 -16.62 -10.98
C ASN A 95 -11.54 -16.49 -10.09
N TRP A 96 -12.36 -15.48 -10.34
CA TRP A 96 -13.56 -15.15 -9.55
C TRP A 96 -14.69 -16.18 -9.70
N ASP A 97 -14.55 -17.16 -10.60
CA ASP A 97 -15.62 -18.08 -10.95
C ASP A 97 -15.74 -19.28 -9.98
N ASN A 98 -14.78 -19.47 -9.07
CA ASN A 98 -14.73 -20.63 -8.15
C ASN A 98 -14.87 -20.29 -6.65
N ALA A 99 -15.09 -19.02 -6.28
CA ALA A 99 -15.05 -18.55 -4.89
C ALA A 99 -16.42 -18.30 -4.23
N MET A 100 -17.52 -18.54 -4.93
CA MET A 100 -18.88 -18.47 -4.36
C MET A 100 -19.53 -19.86 -4.41
N PRO A 101 -19.75 -20.54 -3.27
CA PRO A 101 -20.85 -21.49 -3.13
C PRO A 101 -22.21 -20.79 -3.11
#